data_AF-A0A528HNF2-F1
#
_entry.id   AF-A0A528HNF2-F1
#
_cell.length_a   1.000
_cell.length_b   1.000
_cell.length_c   1.000
_cell.angle_alpha   90.00
_cell.angle_beta   90.00
_cell.angle_gamma   90.00
#
_symmetry.space_group_name_H-M   'P 1'
#
loop_
_entity.id
_entity.type
_entity.pdbx_description
1 polymer ?
#
loop_
_entity_poly.entity_id
_entity_poly.type
_entity_poly.pdbx_seq_one_letter_code
_entity_poly.pdbx_strand_id
1 'polypeptide(L)' 'MKKINLEVRDLVGMMDFAAVEKRLAALPGVAAVAMNAGSTTATIEFDEGRTSPQTLAREIEACGFHCRGET' A
#
# COMPACT_ATOMS: atom_id res chain seq x y z
N MET A 1 4.84 9.35 14.16
CA MET A 1 3.97 8.96 13.04
C MET A 1 4.24 9.87 11.85
N LYS A 2 4.46 9.28 10.68
CA LYS A 2 4.67 9.98 9.40
C LYS A 2 3.62 9.58 8.38
N LYS A 3 3.33 10.49 7.46
CA LYS A 3 2.43 10.29 6.33
C LYS A 3 3.25 10.30 5.04
N ILE A 4 3.05 9.31 4.18
CA ILE A 4 3.62 9.27 2.83
C ILE A 4 2.51 9.04 1.80
N ASN A 5 2.69 9.61 0.61
CA ASN A 5 1.90 9.29 -0.57
C ASN A 5 2.75 8.44 -1.52
N LEU A 6 2.24 7.27 -1.87
CA LEU A 6 2.84 6.37 -2.85
C LEU A 6 1.93 6.26 -4.07
N GLU A 7 2.50 6.34 -5.26
CA GLU A 7 1.75 6.04 -6.49
C GLU A 7 1.62 4.54 -6.67
N VAL A 8 0.39 4.06 -6.86
CA VAL A 8 0.10 2.62 -7.02
C VAL A 8 0.06 2.23 -8.50
N ARG A 9 -0.13 3.19 -9.41
CA ARG A 9 -0.30 2.96 -10.86
C ARG A 9 0.90 2.30 -11.55
N ASP A 10 2.11 2.64 -11.12
CA ASP A 10 3.34 2.13 -11.74
C ASP A 10 3.68 0.72 -11.24
N LEU A 11 3.05 0.31 -10.14
CA LEU A 11 3.42 -0.91 -9.44
C LEU A 11 2.59 -2.11 -9.91
N VAL A 12 1.32 -1.97 -10.30
CA VAL A 12 0.49 -3.03 -10.95
C VAL A 12 -0.75 -2.46 -11.69
N GLY A 13 -1.25 -3.18 -12.72
CA GLY A 13 -2.47 -2.87 -13.50
C GLY A 13 -3.80 -2.93 -12.71
N MET A 14 -4.95 -3.16 -13.38
CA MET A 14 -6.31 -3.15 -12.77
C MET A 14 -6.36 -4.02 -11.49
N MET A 15 -6.32 -3.37 -10.33
CA MET A 15 -6.26 -4.00 -9.02
C MET A 15 -7.46 -3.61 -8.18
N ASP A 16 -7.78 -4.46 -7.21
CA ASP A 16 -8.76 -4.15 -6.18
C ASP A 16 -8.12 -3.22 -5.12
N PHE A 17 -8.41 -1.92 -5.22
CA PHE A 17 -7.89 -0.89 -4.29
C PHE A 17 -8.15 -1.27 -2.82
N ALA A 18 -9.29 -1.91 -2.55
CA ALA A 18 -9.65 -2.39 -1.22
C ALA A 18 -8.74 -3.52 -0.71
N ALA A 19 -8.20 -4.36 -1.59
CA ALA A 19 -7.27 -5.43 -1.20
C ALA A 19 -5.91 -4.85 -0.79
N VAL A 20 -5.39 -3.88 -1.56
CA VAL A 20 -4.15 -3.18 -1.25
C VAL A 20 -4.26 -2.42 0.08
N GLU A 21 -5.37 -1.70 0.29
CA GLU A 21 -5.63 -1.00 1.55
C GLU A 21 -5.60 -1.95 2.74
N LYS A 22 -6.32 -3.08 2.65
CA LYS A 22 -6.37 -4.09 3.73
C LYS A 22 -4.99 -4.69 4.02
N ARG A 23 -4.18 -4.95 2.98
CA ARG A 23 -2.82 -5.48 3.16
C ARG A 23 -1.93 -4.48 3.89
N LEU A 24 -1.92 -3.23 3.44
CA LEU A 24 -1.14 -2.17 4.06
C LEU A 24 -1.59 -1.89 5.48
N ALA A 25 -2.89 -1.86 5.75
CA ALA A 25 -3.44 -1.66 7.08
C ALA A 25 -3.10 -2.81 8.05
N ALA A 26 -2.83 -4.02 7.53
CA ALA A 26 -2.40 -5.16 8.32
C ALA A 26 -0.89 -5.12 8.69
N LEU A 27 -0.11 -4.19 8.11
CA LEU A 27 1.32 -4.12 8.38
C LEU A 27 1.60 -3.57 9.79
N PRO A 28 2.56 -4.16 10.51
CA PRO A 28 2.96 -3.67 11.82
C PRO A 28 3.55 -2.25 11.70
N GLY A 29 2.96 -1.32 12.45
CA GLY A 29 3.38 0.09 12.44
C GLY A 29 2.61 0.97 11.47
N VAL A 30 1.70 0.42 10.67
CA VAL A 30 0.74 1.23 9.90
C VAL A 30 -0.42 1.62 10.82
N ALA A 31 -0.71 2.92 10.88
CA ALA A 31 -1.78 3.50 11.68
C ALA A 31 -3.04 3.74 10.84
N ALA A 32 -2.87 4.20 9.60
CA ALA A 32 -3.98 4.41 8.67
C ALA A 32 -3.52 4.28 7.23
N VAL A 33 -4.43 3.88 6.36
CA VAL A 33 -4.23 3.82 4.91
C VAL A 33 -5.46 4.43 4.27
N ALA A 34 -5.25 5.32 3.30
CA ALA A 34 -6.31 5.91 2.50
C ALA A 34 -5.93 5.77 1.02
N MET A 35 -6.71 4.99 0.28
CA MET A 35 -6.55 4.84 -1.16
C MET A 35 -7.34 5.93 -1.90
N ASN A 36 -6.74 6.48 -2.96
CA ASN A 36 -7.43 7.33 -3.92
C ASN A 36 -7.42 6.67 -5.30
N ALA A 37 -8.55 6.09 -5.69
CA ALA A 37 -8.73 5.45 -6.99
C ALA A 37 -8.72 6.45 -8.16
N GLY A 38 -9.12 7.70 -7.93
CA GLY A 38 -9.13 8.75 -8.95
C GLY A 38 -7.74 9.22 -9.36
N SER A 39 -6.81 9.30 -8.39
CA SER A 39 -5.39 9.62 -8.65
C SER A 39 -4.47 8.41 -8.64
N THR A 40 -4.99 7.20 -8.45
CA THR A 40 -4.21 5.95 -8.33
C THR A 40 -3.08 6.03 -7.30
N THR A 41 -3.35 6.68 -6.15
CA THR A 41 -2.37 6.89 -5.07
C THR A 41 -2.83 6.28 -3.74
N ALA A 42 -1.89 5.93 -2.88
CA ALA A 42 -2.11 5.46 -1.52
C ALA A 42 -1.44 6.41 -0.53
N THR A 43 -2.23 6.99 0.37
CA THR A 43 -1.73 7.77 1.51
C THR A 43 -1.62 6.84 2.72
N ILE A 44 -0.41 6.66 3.27
CA ILE A 44 -0.18 5.78 4.41
C ILE A 44 0.39 6.57 5.58
N GLU A 45 -0.23 6.40 6.75
CA GLU A 45 0.27 6.88 8.03
C GLU A 45 0.93 5.72 8.76
N PHE A 46 2.21 5.86 9.08
CA PHE A 46 3.00 4.80 9.67
C PHE A 46 4.03 5.31 10.69
N ASP A 47 4.53 4.39 11.51
CA ASP A 47 5.60 4.62 12.45
C ASP A 47 6.94 4.20 11.85
N GLU A 48 7.84 5.18 11.67
CA GLU A 48 9.18 4.96 11.10
C GLU A 48 10.10 4.07 11.95
N GLY A 49 9.78 3.88 13.24
CA GLY A 49 10.50 2.93 14.10
C GLY A 49 10.07 1.47 13.85
N ARG A 50 8.97 1.24 13.13
CA ARG A 50 8.40 -0.10 12.89
C ARG A 50 8.29 -0.48 11.42
N THR A 51 8.08 0.48 10.52
CA THR A 51 8.03 0.25 9.08
C THR A 51 8.63 1.44 8.33
N SER A 52 8.98 1.24 7.06
CA SER A 52 9.62 2.26 6.22
C SER A 52 8.89 2.43 4.89
N PRO A 53 9.07 3.58 4.20
CA PRO A 53 8.56 3.78 2.85
C PRO A 53 8.93 2.67 1.86
N GLN A 54 10.15 2.12 1.99
CA GLN A 54 10.66 1.06 1.13
C GLN A 54 9.91 -0.25 1.38
N THR A 55 9.62 -0.59 2.64
CA THR A 55 8.79 -1.75 3.00
C THR A 55 7.37 -1.58 2.46
N LEU A 56 6.77 -0.40 2.63
CA LEU A 56 5.42 -0.11 2.12
C LEU A 56 5.35 -0.28 0.60
N ALA A 57 6.31 0.27 -0.14
CA ALA A 57 6.38 0.11 -1.60
C ALA A 57 6.49 -1.37 -1.99
N ARG A 58 7.36 -2.13 -1.32
CA ARG A 58 7.56 -3.56 -1.58
C ARG A 58 6.31 -4.40 -1.31
N GLU A 59 5.54 -4.03 -0.28
CA GLU A 59 4.26 -4.68 0.04
C GLU A 59 3.17 -4.34 -0.98
N ILE A 60 3.18 -3.12 -1.53
CA ILE A 60 2.30 -2.75 -2.65
C ILE A 60 2.63 -3.59 -3.88
N GLU A 61 3.92 -3.75 -4.22
CA GLU A 61 4.36 -4.62 -5.33
C GLU A 61 3.97 -6.07 -5.09
N ALA A 62 4.23 -6.60 -3.89
CA ALA A 62 3.91 -7.99 -3.55
C ALA A 62 2.40 -8.26 -3.54
N CYS A 63 1.59 -7.34 -3.04
CA CYS A 63 0.14 -7.39 -3.18
C CYS A 63 -0.26 -7.27 -4.64
N GLY A 64 0.42 -6.48 -5.45
CA GLY A 64 0.25 -6.47 -6.90
C GLY A 64 0.15 -7.85 -7.56
N PHE A 65 1.04 -8.77 -7.21
CA PHE A 65 1.03 -10.14 -7.71
C PHE A 65 0.00 -11.03 -6.99
N HIS A 66 -0.03 -11.01 -5.65
CA HIS A 66 -0.92 -11.88 -4.86
C HIS A 66 -2.39 -11.46 -4.85
N CYS A 67 -2.67 -10.16 -4.88
CA CYS A 67 -4.01 -9.58 -4.85
C CYS A 67 -4.71 -9.70 -6.21
N ARG A 68 -3.96 -9.98 -7.30
CA ARG A 68 -4.51 -10.44 -8.58
C ARG A 68 -4.86 -11.93 -8.61
N GLY A 69 -4.54 -12.68 -7.54
CA GLY A 69 -4.89 -14.09 -7.43
C GLY A 69 -3.98 -15.06 -8.20
N GLU A 70 -2.83 -14.60 -8.71
CA GLU A 70 -1.82 -15.48 -9.30
C GLU A 70 -0.87 -15.95 -8.18
N THR A 71 -0.97 -17.24 -7.84
CA THR A 71 -0.05 -17.99 -6.96
C THR A 71 1.10 -18.58 -7.74
#